data_AF-A0A928TWC1-F1
#
_entry.id   AF-A0A928TWC1-F1
#
_cell.length_a   1.000
_cell.length_b   1.000
_cell.length_c   1.000
_cell.angle_alpha   90.00
_cell.angle_beta   90.00
_cell.angle_gamma   90.00
#
_symmetry.space_group_name_H-M   'P 1'
#
loop_
_entity.id
_entity.type
_entity.pdbx_description
1 polymer ?
#
loop_
_entity_poly.entity_id
_entity_poly.type
_entity_poly.pdbx_seq_one_letter_code
_entity_poly.pdbx_strand_id
1 'polypeptide(L)'
;MAYLEWLREWVGARKVLLVYTSVVVDGHGRVLWQQRTDFDTCGLPGGVLEPDESLPACAVREVHAVTIPVLATPLAGVAQFGRGWRGWRSPPR
;
A
#
# COMPACT_ATOMS: atom_id res chain seq x y z
N MET A 1 17.58 -5.61 -0.22
CA MET A 1 16.80 -6.70 -0.84
C MET A 1 15.52 -6.81 -0.07
N ALA A 2 14.39 -6.51 -0.70
CA ALA A 2 13.08 -6.56 -0.04
C ALA A 2 12.64 -8.02 0.13
N TYR A 3 11.90 -8.35 1.20
CA TYR A 3 11.50 -9.74 1.47
C TYR A 3 10.71 -10.37 0.31
N LEU A 4 9.89 -9.57 -0.37
CA LEU A 4 9.13 -10.03 -1.53
C LEU A 4 10.06 -10.46 -2.68
N GLU A 5 11.17 -9.77 -2.90
CA GLU A 5 12.15 -10.14 -3.94
C GLU A 5 12.76 -11.51 -3.63
N TRP A 6 13.25 -11.68 -2.39
CA TRP A 6 13.76 -12.96 -1.90
C TRP A 6 12.70 -14.07 -2.03
N LEU A 7 11.46 -13.83 -1.61
CA LEU A 7 10.40 -14.82 -1.68
C LEU A 7 10.13 -15.27 -3.13
N ARG A 8 10.21 -14.33 -4.09
CA ARG A 8 9.98 -14.59 -5.51
C ARG A 8 11.06 -15.44 -6.15
N GLU A 9 12.30 -15.38 -5.67
CA GLU A 9 13.37 -16.28 -6.10
C GLU A 9 13.03 -17.75 -5.81
N TRP A 10 12.32 -18.02 -4.72
CA TRP A 10 11.99 -19.38 -4.29
C TRP A 10 10.65 -19.90 -4.84
N VAL A 11 9.63 -19.05 -4.90
CA VAL A 11 8.26 -19.48 -5.25
C VAL A 11 7.86 -19.14 -6.69
N GLY A 12 8.67 -18.35 -7.39
CA GLY A 12 8.37 -17.87 -8.75
C GLY A 12 7.05 -17.09 -8.83
N ALA A 13 6.29 -17.33 -9.90
CA ALA A 13 5.01 -16.66 -10.16
C ALA A 13 3.81 -17.24 -9.40
N ARG A 14 4.03 -18.18 -8.46
CA ARG A 14 2.93 -18.76 -7.66
C ARG A 14 2.26 -17.68 -6.82
N LYS A 15 0.96 -17.87 -6.54
CA LYS A 15 0.23 -16.98 -5.65
C LYS A 15 0.80 -17.07 -4.25
N VAL A 16 0.96 -15.90 -3.62
CA VAL A 16 1.38 -15.76 -2.23
C VAL A 16 0.44 -14.79 -1.54
N LEU A 17 0.21 -15.01 -0.26
CA LEU A 17 -0.48 -14.06 0.59
C LEU A 17 0.51 -12.97 0.99
N LEU A 18 0.12 -11.72 0.79
CA LEU A 18 0.89 -10.55 1.18
C LEU A 18 0.01 -9.68 2.05
N VAL A 19 0.59 -9.13 3.11
CA VAL A 19 -0.07 -8.14 3.95
C VAL A 19 0.34 -6.77 3.44
N TYR A 20 -0.65 -5.93 3.20
CA TYR A 20 -0.46 -4.54 2.78
C TYR A 20 -1.07 -3.62 3.83
N THR A 21 -0.49 -2.44 3.97
CA THR A 21 -1.09 -1.33 4.70
C THR A 21 -1.30 -0.15 3.76
N SER A 22 -2.39 0.56 3.96
CA SER A 22 -2.73 1.76 3.21
C SER A 22 -3.70 2.59 4.01
N VAL A 23 -3.56 3.92 3.94
CA VAL A 23 -4.52 5.00 4.28
C VAL A 23 -3.81 6.10 5.07
N VAL A 24 -3.93 7.32 4.54
CA VAL A 24 -3.61 8.56 5.24
C VAL A 24 -4.83 9.45 5.13
N VAL A 25 -5.32 9.93 6.27
CA VAL A 25 -6.40 10.92 6.34
C VAL A 25 -5.84 12.16 7.04
N ASP A 26 -6.08 13.34 6.49
CA ASP A 26 -5.69 14.59 7.15
C ASP A 26 -6.73 15.04 8.20
N GLY A 27 -6.42 16.11 8.94
CA GLY A 27 -7.31 16.65 9.98
C GLY A 27 -8.65 17.20 9.47
N HIS A 28 -8.85 17.28 8.15
CA HIS A 28 -10.10 17.70 7.52
C HIS A 28 -10.89 16.52 6.91
N GLY A 29 -10.45 15.28 7.15
CA GLY A 29 -11.10 14.09 6.62
C GLY A 29 -10.79 13.80 5.15
N ARG A 30 -9.78 14.46 4.55
CA ARG A 30 -9.36 14.20 3.17
C ARG A 30 -8.40 13.03 3.13
N VAL A 31 -8.54 12.18 2.11
CA VAL A 31 -7.71 10.99 1.92
C VAL A 31 -6.57 11.30 0.96
N LEU A 32 -5.34 10.92 1.30
CA LEU A 32 -4.22 11.02 0.36
C LEU A 32 -4.40 10.02 -0.77
N TRP A 33 -4.31 10.50 -2.01
CA TRP A 33 -4.43 9.70 -3.22
C TRP A 33 -3.15 9.82 -4.03
N GLN A 34 -2.52 8.69 -4.34
CA GLN A 34 -1.28 8.62 -5.11
C GLN A 34 -1.59 8.22 -6.55
N GLN A 35 -1.13 9.03 -7.51
CA GLN A 35 -1.06 8.61 -8.91
C GLN A 35 0.17 7.73 -9.08
N ARG A 36 -0.04 6.45 -9.40
CA ARG A 36 1.06 5.51 -9.64
C ARG A 36 1.53 5.61 -11.08
N THR A 37 2.84 5.66 -11.26
CA THR A 37 3.50 5.76 -12.57
C THR A 37 3.64 4.40 -13.27
N ASP A 38 3.50 3.30 -12.55
CA ASP A 38 3.71 1.94 -13.05
C ASP A 38 2.48 1.33 -13.75
N PHE A 39 1.27 1.77 -13.36
CA PHE A 39 0.02 1.20 -13.87
C PHE A 39 -1.01 2.23 -14.36
N ASP A 40 -0.63 3.51 -14.49
CA ASP A 40 -1.54 4.62 -14.83
C ASP A 40 -2.86 4.57 -14.04
N THR A 41 -2.72 4.22 -12.76
CA THR A 41 -3.82 4.04 -11.83
C THR A 41 -3.57 4.89 -10.61
N CYS A 42 -4.66 5.37 -10.00
CA CYS A 42 -4.57 6.07 -8.74
C CYS A 42 -5.08 5.17 -7.61
N GLY A 43 -4.49 5.32 -6.44
CA GLY A 43 -4.87 4.54 -5.27
C GLY A 43 -4.33 5.12 -3.99
N LEU A 44 -4.64 4.45 -2.89
CA LEU A 44 -4.09 4.82 -1.58
C LEU A 44 -2.57 4.58 -1.57
N PRO A 45 -1.79 5.50 -0.96
CA PRO A 45 -0.39 5.22 -0.67
C PRO A 45 -0.30 4.07 0.31
N GLY A 46 0.67 3.18 0.08
CA GLY A 46 0.81 1.97 0.85
C GLY A 46 1.78 1.00 0.20
N GLY A 47 2.12 -0.03 0.95
CA GLY A 47 3.06 -1.04 0.50
C GLY A 47 3.01 -2.30 1.35
N VAL A 48 3.93 -3.20 1.05
CA VAL A 48 4.00 -4.53 1.65
C VAL A 48 4.58 -4.40 3.05
N LEU A 49 3.97 -5.11 3.99
CA LEU A 49 4.52 -5.29 5.34
C LEU A 49 5.80 -6.13 5.26
N GLU A 50 6.91 -5.59 5.75
CA GLU A 50 8.17 -6.34 5.84
C GLU A 50 8.17 -7.26 7.07
N PRO A 51 8.97 -8.35 7.07
CA PRO A 51 9.15 -9.18 8.25
C PRO A 51 9.57 -8.38 9.48
N ASP A 52 9.03 -8.75 10.64
CA ASP A 52 9.27 -8.10 11.93
C ASP A 52 8.85 -6.61 12.01
N GLU A 53 8.17 -6.10 10.99
CA GLU A 53 7.61 -4.76 10.97
C GLU A 53 6.18 -4.76 11.55
N SER A 54 5.86 -3.73 12.34
CA SER A 54 4.47 -3.51 12.80
C SER A 54 3.64 -2.80 11.72
N LEU A 55 2.33 -3.05 11.67
CA LEU A 55 1.42 -2.37 10.73
C LEU A 55 1.53 -0.82 10.80
N PRO A 56 1.59 -0.17 11.99
CA PRO A 56 1.81 1.27 12.10
C PRO A 56 3.17 1.72 11.54
N ALA A 57 4.25 0.98 11.81
CA ALA A 57 5.58 1.32 11.30
C ALA A 57 5.63 1.24 9.77
N CYS A 58 5.03 0.21 9.19
CA CYS A 58 4.88 0.06 7.74
C CYS A 58 4.11 1.23 7.13
N ALA A 59 2.99 1.64 7.74
CA ALA A 59 2.19 2.75 7.26
C ALA A 59 2.98 4.06 7.27
N VAL A 60 3.72 4.35 8.34
CA VAL A 60 4.58 5.54 8.43
C VAL A 60 5.68 5.50 7.37
N ARG A 61 6.35 4.35 7.18
CA ARG A 61 7.42 4.19 6.17
C ARG A 61 6.93 4.46 4.75
N GLU A 62 5.82 3.85 4.36
CA GLU A 62 5.26 3.99 3.01
C GLU A 62 4.76 5.41 2.73
N VAL A 63 4.27 6.09 3.76
CA VAL A 63 3.81 7.47 3.61
C VAL A 63 4.96 8.47 3.64
N HIS A 64 6.01 8.20 4.42
CA HIS A 64 7.21 9.03 4.41
C HIS A 64 7.92 8.97 3.05
N ALA A 65 7.80 7.85 2.31
CA ALA A 65 8.25 7.75 0.93
C ALA A 65 7.55 8.76 -0.02
N VAL A 66 6.38 9.26 0.35
CA VAL A 66 5.63 10.31 -0.38
C VAL A 66 5.70 11.70 0.29
N THR A 67 6.68 11.91 1.17
CA THR A 67 7.18 13.23 1.66
C THR A 67 6.27 14.03 2.60
N ILE A 68 5.26 13.42 3.23
CA ILE A 68 4.43 14.10 4.24
C ILE A 68 4.58 13.47 5.63
N PRO A 69 4.60 14.27 6.72
CA PRO A 69 4.59 13.74 8.08
C PRO A 69 3.22 13.15 8.42
N VAL A 70 3.20 11.98 9.07
CA VAL A 70 1.98 11.28 9.45
C VAL A 70 2.03 10.69 10.85
N LEU A 71 0.85 10.57 11.46
CA LEU A 71 0.62 9.84 12.70
C LEU A 71 -0.23 8.61 12.40
N ALA A 72 0.23 7.43 12.81
CA ALA A 72 -0.55 6.21 12.66
C ALA A 72 -1.76 6.22 13.60
N THR A 73 -2.94 5.95 13.05
CA THR A 73 -4.19 5.79 13.81
C THR A 73 -4.50 4.31 14.04
N PRO A 74 -5.48 3.96 14.90
CA PRO A 74 -5.97 2.59 15.01
C PRO A 74 -6.38 1.99 13.65
N LEU A 75 -6.31 0.66 13.55
CA LEU A 75 -6.68 -0.09 12.34
C LEU A 75 -8.13 0.23 11.93
N ALA A 76 -8.32 0.80 10.75
CA ALA A 76 -9.65 1.16 10.23
C ALA A 76 -10.43 -0.03 9.66
N GLY A 77 -9.73 -1.07 9.18
CA GLY A 77 -10.35 -2.28 8.64
C GLY A 77 -9.36 -3.20 7.91
N VAL A 78 -9.83 -4.38 7.51
CA VAL A 78 -9.08 -5.36 6.72
C VAL A 78 -9.90 -5.75 5.49
N ALA A 79 -9.28 -5.73 4.31
CA ALA A 79 -9.91 -6.13 3.05
C ALA A 79 -9.01 -7.08 2.27
N GLN A 80 -9.60 -8.01 1.52
CA GLN A 80 -8.91 -8.91 0.62
C GLN A 80 -9.39 -8.68 -0.82
N PHE A 81 -8.46 -8.47 -1.75
CA PHE A 81 -8.76 -8.24 -3.15
C PHE A 81 -8.47 -9.48 -4.00
N GLY A 82 -9.45 -9.91 -4.79
CA GLY A 82 -9.33 -11.02 -5.75
C GLY A 82 -8.89 -10.57 -7.15
N ARG A 83 -8.86 -11.50 -8.12
CA ARG A 83 -8.41 -11.27 -9.51
C ARG A 83 -9.21 -10.20 -10.30
N GLY A 84 -10.27 -9.61 -9.75
CA GLY A 84 -11.14 -8.65 -10.43
C GLY A 84 -10.89 -7.18 -10.11
N TRP A 85 -10.09 -6.86 -9.09
CA TRP A 85 -9.84 -5.47 -8.71
C TRP A 85 -8.82 -4.83 -9.67
N ARG A 86 -9.21 -3.73 -10.33
CA ARG A 86 -8.36 -3.02 -11.32
C ARG A 86 -7.99 -1.60 -10.89
N GLY A 87 -7.92 -1.37 -9.57
CA GLY A 87 -7.69 -0.03 -9.03
C GLY A 87 -8.75 0.98 -9.45
N TRP A 88 -8.53 2.24 -9.10
CA TRP A 88 -9.30 3.35 -9.64
C TRP A 88 -8.55 3.94 -10.84
N ARG A 89 -9.16 3.91 -12.03
CA ARG A 89 -8.60 4.59 -13.21
C ARG A 89 -8.99 6.06 -13.15
N SER A 90 -8.02 6.94 -13.33
CA SER A 90 -8.31 8.37 -13.49
C SER A 90 -9.29 8.56 -14.65
N PRO A 91 -10.30 9.44 -14.54
CA PRO A 91 -11.11 9.79 -15.69
C PRO A 91 -10.19 10.36 -16.81
N PRO A 92 -10.50 10.11 -18.09
CA PRO A 92 -9.77 10.75 -19.18
C PRO A 92 -9.83 12.26 -19.01
N ARG A 93 -8.70 12.93 -19.26
CA ARG A 93 -8.57 14.39 -19.17
C ARG A 93 -9.45 15.10 -20.18
#